data_AF-A0A7V9E1F9-F1
#
_entry.id   AF-A0A7V9E1F9-F1
#
_cell.length_a   1.000
_cell.length_b   1.000
_cell.length_c   1.000
_cell.angle_alpha   90.00
_cell.angle_beta   90.00
_cell.angle_gamma   90.00
#
_symmetry.space_group_name_H-M   'P 1'
#
loop_
_entity.id
_entity.type
_entity.pdbx_description
1 polymer ?
#
loop_
_entity_poly.entity_id
_entity_poly.type
_entity_poly.pdbx_seq_one_letter_code
_entity_poly.pdbx_strand_id
1 'polypeptide(L)'
;LTWNPDYLEATANGLADIHLLGWTGDYNDAYNFIGTFFDAKAGGVAKLDFGGYDNQELFDAFRVADSEPDSANRVALYEDLSEMIVDFLPAVPISHSPPALVIAENVEGLVPSPLTSEDFSTVTLTD
;
A
#
# COMPACT_ATOMS: atom_id res chain seq x y z
N LEU A 1 -8.69 19.00 7.99
CA LEU A 1 -8.47 17.89 8.94
C LEU A 1 -6.98 17.79 9.19
N THR A 2 -6.53 17.58 10.43
CA THR A 2 -5.13 17.20 10.66
C THR A 2 -4.90 15.80 10.08
N TRP A 3 -3.65 15.44 9.72
CA TRP A 3 -3.37 14.18 9.04
C TRP A 3 -3.85 12.96 9.85
N ASN A 4 -3.40 12.84 11.10
CA ASN A 4 -3.75 11.75 12.00
C ASN A 4 -4.07 12.38 13.38
N PRO A 5 -5.25 12.11 13.97
CA PRO A 5 -6.25 11.13 13.53
C PRO A 5 -7.25 11.64 12.48
N ASP A 6 -7.50 12.95 12.39
CA ASP A 6 -8.73 13.44 11.75
C ASP A 6 -8.94 13.01 10.29
N TYR A 7 -7.94 13.18 9.41
CA TYR A 7 -8.09 12.88 7.97
C TYR A 7 -8.16 11.38 7.70
N LEU A 8 -7.23 10.62 8.29
CA LEU A 8 -7.19 9.17 8.14
C LEU A 8 -8.44 8.50 8.73
N GLU A 9 -8.92 8.96 9.89
CA GLU A 9 -10.13 8.41 10.50
C GLU A 9 -11.37 8.74 9.65
N ALA A 10 -11.49 9.98 9.15
CA ALA A 10 -12.62 10.36 8.32
C ALA A 10 -12.67 9.55 7.01
N THR A 11 -11.53 9.39 6.34
CA THR A 11 -11.44 8.63 5.09
C THR A 11 -11.70 7.14 5.31
N ALA A 12 -11.03 6.52 6.28
CA ALA A 12 -11.20 5.09 6.60
C ALA A 12 -12.64 4.71 7.01
N ASN A 13 -13.40 5.66 7.54
CA ASN A 13 -14.82 5.49 7.87
C ASN A 13 -15.78 5.84 6.71
N GLY A 14 -15.26 6.11 5.51
CA GLY A 14 -16.06 6.40 4.32
C GLY A 14 -16.75 7.77 4.35
N LEU A 15 -16.24 8.73 5.13
CA LEU A 15 -16.85 10.06 5.25
C LEU A 15 -16.45 11.04 4.13
N ALA A 16 -15.61 10.60 3.19
CA ALA A 16 -15.17 11.38 2.04
C ALA A 16 -15.56 10.66 0.75
N ASP A 17 -16.26 11.36 -0.15
CA ASP A 17 -16.64 10.82 -1.47
C ASP A 17 -15.41 10.48 -2.32
N ILE A 18 -14.39 11.34 -2.26
CA ILE A 18 -13.09 11.19 -2.93
C ILE A 18 -12.01 11.74 -1.99
N HIS A 19 -10.87 11.06 -1.87
CA HIS A 19 -9.75 11.50 -1.05
C HIS A 19 -8.42 11.08 -1.69
N LEU A 20 -7.33 11.69 -1.22
CA LEU A 20 -5.97 11.33 -1.63
C LEU A 20 -5.36 10.41 -0.58
N LEU A 21 -4.79 9.32 -1.03
CA LEU A 21 -4.01 8.40 -0.20
C LEU A 21 -2.75 7.97 -0.96
N GLY A 22 -1.77 7.46 -0.22
CA GLY A 22 -0.55 6.91 -0.78
C GLY A 22 -0.06 5.76 0.08
N TRP A 23 0.89 4.99 -0.47
CA TRP A 23 1.46 3.83 0.20
C TRP A 23 2.94 3.67 -0.14
N THR A 24 3.74 3.39 0.87
CA THR A 24 5.05 2.75 0.72
C THR A 24 4.89 1.32 1.21
N GLY A 25 5.41 0.34 0.45
CA GLY A 25 5.32 -1.05 0.88
C GLY A 25 6.10 -1.31 2.18
N ASP A 26 5.52 -2.11 3.07
CA ASP A 26 6.10 -2.54 4.34
C ASP A 26 6.97 -3.79 4.18
N TYR A 27 6.69 -4.61 3.15
CA TYR A 27 7.45 -5.79 2.80
C TYR A 27 7.36 -6.06 1.30
N ASN A 28 8.31 -6.82 0.76
CA ASN A 28 8.47 -7.04 -0.68
C ASN A 28 7.50 -8.11 -1.21
N ASP A 29 6.20 -7.85 -1.13
CA ASP A 29 5.15 -8.69 -1.69
C ASP A 29 4.06 -7.82 -2.32
N ALA A 30 3.52 -8.24 -3.47
CA ALA A 30 2.49 -7.51 -4.18
C ALA A 30 1.18 -7.40 -3.38
N TYR A 31 0.88 -8.38 -2.52
CA TYR A 31 -0.27 -8.31 -1.62
C TYR A 31 -0.23 -7.08 -0.73
N ASN A 32 0.97 -6.69 -0.24
CA ASN A 32 1.12 -5.54 0.64
C ASN A 32 0.70 -4.22 -0.02
N PHE A 33 0.66 -4.16 -1.35
CA PHE A 33 0.14 -3.02 -2.10
C PHE A 33 -1.35 -3.19 -2.38
N ILE A 34 -1.73 -4.12 -3.25
CA ILE A 34 -3.11 -4.19 -3.77
C ILE A 34 -4.06 -4.96 -2.85
N GLY A 35 -3.59 -6.02 -2.18
CA GLY A 35 -4.39 -6.79 -1.22
C GLY A 35 -4.70 -5.98 0.04
N THR A 36 -3.73 -5.21 0.55
CA THR A 36 -3.92 -4.32 1.71
C THR A 36 -5.11 -3.37 1.56
N PHE A 37 -5.45 -2.94 0.34
CA PHE A 37 -6.53 -1.97 0.10
C PHE A 37 -7.77 -2.57 -0.55
N PHE A 38 -7.62 -3.54 -1.45
CA PHE A 38 -8.70 -3.95 -2.36
C PHE A 38 -9.22 -5.37 -2.12
N ASP A 39 -8.59 -6.13 -1.23
CA ASP A 39 -9.15 -7.41 -0.75
C ASP A 39 -10.17 -7.19 0.38
N ALA A 40 -10.92 -8.25 0.70
CA ALA A 40 -11.89 -8.26 1.78
C ALA A 40 -11.23 -8.11 3.16
N LYS A 41 -11.82 -7.28 4.02
CA LYS A 41 -11.50 -7.26 5.46
C LYS A 41 -12.18 -8.44 6.18
N ALA A 42 -11.83 -8.60 7.46
CA ALA A 42 -12.63 -9.37 8.42
C ALA A 42 -14.07 -8.83 8.45
N GLY A 43 -14.97 -9.53 7.77
CA GLY A 43 -16.34 -9.08 7.48
C GLY A 43 -16.83 -9.38 6.07
N GLY A 44 -15.92 -9.75 5.14
CA GLY A 44 -16.26 -10.20 3.79
C GLY A 44 -16.52 -9.07 2.78
N VAL A 45 -16.20 -7.83 3.15
CA VAL A 45 -16.30 -6.65 2.28
C VAL A 45 -14.99 -5.88 2.27
N ALA A 46 -14.73 -5.12 1.21
CA ALA A 46 -13.57 -4.26 1.08
C ALA A 46 -13.60 -3.09 2.08
N LYS A 47 -12.52 -2.31 2.14
CA LYS A 47 -12.47 -1.14 3.03
C LYS A 47 -13.48 -0.05 2.59
N LEU A 48 -14.05 0.66 3.57
CA LEU A 48 -15.07 1.69 3.32
C LEU A 48 -14.52 2.88 2.54
N ASP A 49 -13.27 3.26 2.78
CA ASP A 49 -12.51 4.25 2.00
C ASP A 49 -12.43 3.91 0.51
N PHE A 50 -12.52 2.62 0.14
CA PHE A 50 -12.52 2.16 -1.25
C PHE A 50 -13.91 1.68 -1.70
N GLY A 51 -14.97 2.14 -1.04
CA GLY A 51 -16.36 1.89 -1.44
C GLY A 51 -17.06 0.74 -0.73
N GLY A 52 -16.38 -0.01 0.14
CA GLY A 52 -17.00 -1.06 0.96
C GLY A 52 -17.72 -2.14 0.15
N TYR A 53 -17.23 -2.42 -1.06
CA TYR A 53 -17.88 -3.34 -2.00
C TYR A 53 -17.76 -4.81 -1.58
N ASP A 54 -18.67 -5.62 -2.14
CA ASP A 54 -18.66 -7.08 -2.07
C ASP A 54 -18.40 -7.62 -3.49
N ASN A 55 -17.15 -7.99 -3.76
CA ASN A 55 -16.72 -8.52 -5.05
C ASN A 55 -16.03 -9.88 -4.84
N GLN A 56 -16.85 -10.92 -4.74
CA GLN A 56 -16.37 -12.28 -4.44
C GLN A 56 -15.37 -12.82 -5.48
N GLU A 57 -15.53 -12.45 -6.76
CA GLU A 57 -14.59 -12.87 -7.81
C GLU A 57 -13.19 -12.29 -7.56
N LEU A 58 -13.11 -11.00 -7.25
CA LEU A 58 -11.85 -10.34 -6.91
C LEU A 58 -11.24 -10.90 -5.61
N PHE A 59 -12.04 -11.12 -4.58
CA PHE A 59 -11.57 -11.68 -3.30
C PHE A 59 -11.08 -13.12 -3.44
N ASP A 60 -11.76 -13.95 -4.25
CA ASP A 60 -11.29 -15.30 -4.55
C ASP A 60 -9.97 -15.29 -5.33
N ALA A 61 -9.81 -14.36 -6.28
CA ALA A 61 -8.54 -14.18 -6.98
C ALA A 61 -7.40 -13.78 -6.02
N PHE A 62 -7.65 -12.85 -5.08
CA PHE A 62 -6.68 -12.50 -4.04
C PHE A 62 -6.28 -13.71 -3.19
N ARG A 63 -7.27 -14.48 -2.72
CA ARG A 63 -7.03 -15.69 -1.94
C ARG A 63 -6.19 -16.72 -2.69
N VAL A 64 -6.42 -16.89 -3.99
CA VAL A 64 -5.61 -17.80 -4.83
C VAL A 64 -4.18 -17.28 -4.96
N ALA A 65 -3.99 -15.99 -5.26
CA ALA A 65 -2.67 -15.39 -5.40
C ALA A 65 -1.85 -15.43 -4.09
N ASP A 66 -2.47 -15.10 -2.95
CA ASP A 66 -1.80 -15.07 -1.64
C ASP A 66 -1.43 -16.48 -1.13
N SER A 67 -2.14 -17.51 -1.60
CA SER A 67 -1.85 -18.91 -1.24
C SER A 67 -0.91 -19.65 -2.21
N GLU A 68 -0.49 -19.03 -3.31
CA GLU A 68 0.40 -19.64 -4.31
C GLU A 68 1.88 -19.60 -3.84
N PRO A 69 2.53 -20.75 -3.59
CA PRO A 69 3.91 -20.78 -3.12
C PRO A 69 4.95 -20.57 -4.23
N ASP A 70 4.63 -20.83 -5.49
CA ASP A 70 5.56 -20.62 -6.60
C ASP A 70 5.57 -19.15 -7.03
N SER A 71 6.75 -18.54 -6.98
CA SER A 71 6.88 -17.11 -7.25
C SER A 71 6.50 -16.73 -8.69
N ALA A 72 6.73 -17.58 -9.69
CA ALA A 72 6.45 -17.23 -11.08
C ALA A 72 4.94 -17.30 -11.35
N ASN A 73 4.27 -18.34 -10.83
CA ASN A 73 2.83 -18.45 -10.88
C ASN A 73 2.15 -17.30 -10.12
N ARG A 74 2.66 -16.96 -8.93
CA ARG A 74 2.13 -15.87 -8.12
C ARG A 74 2.26 -14.51 -8.80
N VAL A 75 3.35 -14.27 -9.54
CA VAL A 75 3.50 -13.05 -10.34
C VAL A 75 2.39 -12.95 -11.39
N ALA A 76 2.15 -14.02 -12.17
CA ALA A 76 1.08 -14.02 -13.17
C ALA A 76 -0.30 -13.76 -12.55
N LEU A 77 -0.59 -14.37 -11.39
CA LEU A 77 -1.84 -14.14 -10.66
C LEU A 77 -2.01 -12.69 -10.21
N TYR A 78 -0.92 -12.01 -9.80
CA TYR A 78 -0.98 -10.60 -9.43
C TYR A 78 -1.06 -9.64 -10.62
N GLU A 79 -0.54 -10.05 -11.80
CA GLU A 79 -0.76 -9.33 -13.06
C GLU A 79 -2.26 -9.36 -13.42
N ASP A 80 -2.88 -10.54 -13.39
CA ASP A 80 -4.32 -10.71 -13.63
C ASP A 80 -5.16 -9.90 -12.62
N LEU A 81 -4.80 -9.95 -11.32
CA LEU A 81 -5.45 -9.14 -10.29
C LEU A 81 -5.34 -7.63 -10.57
N SER A 82 -4.18 -7.18 -11.07
CA SER A 82 -3.99 -5.77 -11.39
C SER A 82 -4.91 -5.33 -12.53
N GLU A 83 -5.13 -6.17 -13.54
CA GLU A 83 -6.11 -5.92 -14.61
C GLU A 83 -7.54 -5.85 -14.04
N MET A 84 -7.94 -6.82 -13.22
CA MET A 84 -9.26 -6.82 -12.57
C MET A 84 -9.50 -5.55 -11.75
N ILE A 85 -8.49 -5.07 -11.02
CA ILE A 85 -8.56 -3.85 -10.21
C ILE A 85 -8.70 -2.61 -11.09
N VAL A 86 -7.99 -2.53 -12.22
CA VAL A 86 -8.11 -1.40 -13.15
C VAL A 86 -9.49 -1.39 -13.83
N ASP A 87 -10.02 -2.55 -14.17
CA ASP A 87 -11.37 -2.68 -14.76
C ASP A 87 -12.48 -2.34 -13.75
N PHE A 88 -12.33 -2.75 -12.49
CA PHE A 88 -13.27 -2.41 -11.42
C PHE A 88 -13.11 -0.96 -10.91
N LEU A 89 -11.89 -0.42 -10.98
CA LEU A 89 -11.46 0.94 -10.63
C LEU A 89 -11.88 1.41 -9.22
N PRO A 90 -11.47 0.73 -8.13
CA PRO A 90 -11.76 1.18 -6.76
C PRO A 90 -10.93 2.41 -6.35
N ALA A 91 -9.82 2.67 -7.06
CA ALA A 91 -8.98 3.86 -6.90
C ALA A 91 -8.28 4.20 -8.23
N VAL A 92 -7.87 5.47 -8.40
CA VAL A 92 -7.14 5.92 -9.58
C VAL A 92 -5.66 6.09 -9.23
N PRO A 93 -4.74 5.31 -9.84
CA PRO A 93 -3.31 5.51 -9.63
C PRO A 93 -2.86 6.83 -10.29
N ILE A 94 -2.19 7.69 -9.53
CA ILE A 94 -1.79 9.03 -10.00
C ILE A 94 -0.29 9.11 -10.31
N SER A 95 0.56 8.60 -9.42
CA SER A 95 2.01 8.71 -9.55
C SER A 95 2.75 7.70 -8.68
N HIS A 96 3.96 7.33 -9.10
CA HIS A 96 4.98 6.76 -8.22
C HIS A 96 6.20 7.69 -8.26
N SER A 97 6.78 8.04 -7.12
CA SER A 97 7.97 8.89 -7.05
C SER A 97 9.11 8.18 -6.33
N PRO A 98 10.37 8.40 -6.73
CA PRO A 98 11.49 8.01 -5.89
C PRO A 98 11.42 8.80 -4.57
N PRO A 99 11.68 8.16 -3.42
CA PRO A 99 11.78 8.89 -2.16
C PRO A 99 13.00 9.82 -2.19
N ALA A 100 12.88 10.97 -1.54
CA ALA A 100 13.97 11.93 -1.38
C ALA A 100 14.33 12.07 0.09
N LEU A 101 15.62 11.96 0.39
CA LEU A 101 16.17 12.13 1.73
C LEU A 101 17.24 13.22 1.68
N VAL A 102 17.08 14.23 2.52
CA VAL A 102 18.04 15.35 2.64
C VAL A 102 18.63 15.30 4.03
N ILE A 103 19.96 15.26 4.09
CA ILE A 103 20.72 15.25 5.35
C ILE A 103 21.67 16.45 5.41
N ALA A 104 22.02 16.87 6.63
CA ALA A 104 23.06 17.87 6.83
C ALA A 104 24.44 17.30 6.47
N GLU A 105 25.39 18.18 6.12
CA GLU A 105 26.75 17.78 5.71
C GLU A 105 27.49 16.96 6.77
N ASN A 106 27.15 17.16 8.05
CA ASN A 106 27.78 16.46 9.16
C ASN A 106 27.07 15.17 9.59
N VAL A 107 26.07 14.70 8.84
CA VAL A 107 25.39 13.42 9.09
C VAL A 107 26.09 12.32 8.31
N GLU A 108 26.63 11.33 9.03
CA GLU A 108 27.26 10.14 8.45
C GLU A 108 26.53 8.86 8.86
N GLY A 109 26.73 7.78 8.11
CA GLY A 109 26.24 6.44 8.45
C GLY A 109 24.79 6.14 8.08
N LEU A 110 24.01 7.12 7.59
CA LEU A 110 22.62 6.88 7.19
C LEU A 110 22.53 6.04 5.91
N VAL A 111 21.79 4.92 5.99
CA VAL A 111 21.47 4.07 4.85
C VAL A 111 19.99 4.26 4.50
N PRO A 112 19.64 4.76 3.30
CA PRO A 112 18.25 4.92 2.89
C PRO A 112 17.50 3.59 2.88
N SER A 113 16.28 3.59 3.42
CA SER A 113 15.43 2.41 3.46
C SER A 113 14.53 2.36 2.23
N PRO A 114 14.41 1.22 1.51
CA PRO A 114 13.43 1.10 0.43
C PRO A 114 11.98 1.15 0.94
N LEU A 115 11.78 0.98 2.26
CA LEU A 115 10.47 0.99 2.92
C LEU A 115 10.15 2.37 3.55
N THR A 116 10.99 3.39 3.35
CA THR A 116 10.91 4.68 4.06
C THR A 116 10.86 4.52 5.58
N SER A 117 11.56 3.51 6.07
CA SER A 117 11.70 3.17 7.49
C SER A 117 13.19 3.13 7.82
N GLU A 118 13.76 4.33 7.94
CA GLU A 118 15.20 4.53 8.18
C GLU A 118 15.59 4.07 9.59
N ASP A 119 16.65 3.26 9.66
CA ASP A 119 17.28 2.91 10.93
C ASP A 119 18.41 3.90 11.25
N PHE A 120 18.20 4.71 12.28
CA PHE A 120 19.17 5.70 12.74
C PHE A 120 20.25 5.11 13.67
N SER A 121 20.24 3.81 13.97
CA SER A 121 21.21 3.17 14.88
C SER A 121 22.66 3.25 14.39
N THR A 122 22.86 3.40 13.09
CA THR A 122 24.16 3.51 12.42
C THR A 122 24.60 4.96 12.20
N VAL A 123 23.75 5.93 12.55
CA VAL A 123 23.97 7.34 12.22
C VAL A 123 24.84 8.04 13.26
N THR A 124 25.78 8.84 12.79
CA THR A 124 26.66 9.68 13.61
C THR A 124 26.67 11.12 13.11
N LEU A 125 27.05 12.04 13.99
CA LEU A 125 27.34 13.43 13.62
C LEU A 125 28.84 13.67 13.68
N THR A 126 29.41 14.24 12.62
CA THR A 126 30.78 14.78 12.64
C THR A 126 30.80 16.19 13.21
N ASP A 127 31.95 16.58 13.74
CA ASP A 127 32.23 17.95 14.21
C ASP A 127 32.29 18.97 13.07
#